data_AF-A0A060YPS0-F1
#
_entry.id   AF-A0A060YPS0-F1
#
_cell.length_a   1.000
_cell.length_b   1.000
_cell.length_c   1.000
_cell.angle_alpha   90.00
_cell.angle_beta   90.00
_cell.angle_gamma   90.00
#
_symmetry.space_group_name_H-M   'P 1'
#
loop_
_entity.id
_entity.type
_entity.pdbx_description
1 polymer ?
#
loop_
_entity_poly.entity_id
_entity_poly.type
_entity_poly.pdbx_seq_one_letter_code
_entity_poly.pdbx_strand_id
1 'polypeptide(L)'
;MWKSLTLSAMCKQAVIVLNCVEPVQYGAYAGVGGVANIVKMLFAGIMFWFLVKFSFGRDLLIKYPEFFSFGFFSKDGPTRKQMEGSSFKFAFYGEGYTEGQDPSQGRPNAKIRTLVQGPEVGYVATPIAMVQAAITILNEPTALPKKGGVYTPGATFAKTRLVERLNKHGIQFSVI
;
A
#
# COMPACT_ATOMS: atom_id res chain seq x y z
N MET A 1 28.61 10.63 -9.75
CA MET A 1 28.19 11.95 -9.21
C MET A 1 26.66 12.03 -9.22
N TRP A 2 26.02 11.30 -8.31
CA TRP A 2 24.56 11.30 -8.13
C TRP A 2 24.33 11.70 -6.68
N LYS A 3 24.00 12.98 -6.43
CA LYS A 3 23.60 13.42 -5.09
C LYS A 3 22.11 13.13 -4.95
N SER A 4 21.81 12.06 -4.21
CA SER A 4 20.49 11.77 -3.64
C SER A 4 20.08 12.95 -2.76
N LEU A 5 19.12 13.75 -3.23
CA LEU A 5 18.30 14.60 -2.37
C LEU A 5 16.98 13.86 -2.14
N THR A 6 17.00 12.94 -1.18
CA THR A 6 15.79 12.42 -0.55
C THR A 6 15.48 13.33 0.63
N LEU A 7 14.53 14.25 0.43
CA LEU A 7 13.99 15.05 1.53
C LEU A 7 13.09 14.11 2.36
N SER A 8 13.67 13.53 3.40
CA SER A 8 12.94 12.85 4.47
C SER A 8 12.16 13.92 5.25
N ALA A 9 10.89 14.13 4.88
CA ALA A 9 9.98 14.97 5.63
C ALA A 9 8.82 14.11 6.12
N MET A 10 8.86 13.79 7.42
CA MET A 10 7.82 13.16 8.24
C MET A 10 7.60 11.66 8.04
N CYS A 11 8.61 10.87 8.39
CA CYS A 11 8.43 9.45 8.71
C CYS A 11 7.74 9.32 10.08
N LYS A 12 6.42 9.08 10.09
CA LYS A 12 5.80 8.46 11.27
C LYS A 12 6.13 6.96 11.18
N GLN A 13 7.06 6.49 12.00
CA GLN A 13 7.24 5.06 12.24
C GLN A 13 5.93 4.49 12.76
N ALA A 14 5.28 3.65 11.96
CA ALA A 14 4.15 2.86 12.41
C ALA A 14 4.72 1.63 13.13
N VAL A 15 4.62 1.62 14.45
CA VAL A 15 5.01 0.49 15.30
C VAL A 15 3.84 -0.48 15.32
N ILE A 16 3.93 -1.60 14.61
CA ILE A 16 2.93 -2.68 14.69
C ILE A 16 3.31 -3.54 15.89
N VAL A 17 2.56 -3.42 16.99
CA VAL A 17 2.76 -4.22 18.20
C VAL A 17 1.93 -5.50 18.07
N LEU A 18 2.61 -6.64 17.88
CA LEU A 18 2.04 -7.97 18.13
C LEU A 18 2.55 -8.39 19.51
N ASN A 19 1.64 -8.69 20.45
CA ASN A 19 2.02 -9.10 21.81
C ASN A 19 3.06 -10.25 21.76
N CYS A 20 4.18 -10.06 22.47
CA CYS A 20 5.36 -10.93 22.59
C CYS A 20 6.40 -10.95 21.45
N VAL A 21 6.37 -10.03 20.48
CA VAL A 21 7.47 -9.88 19.49
C VAL A 21 7.96 -8.43 19.49
N GLU A 22 9.27 -8.22 19.35
CA GLU A 22 9.81 -6.88 19.13
C GLU A 22 9.07 -6.22 17.96
N PRO A 23 8.64 -4.95 18.11
CA PRO A 23 7.87 -4.29 17.08
C PRO A 23 8.67 -4.16 15.79
N VAL A 24 8.05 -4.57 14.68
CA VAL A 24 8.65 -4.43 13.35
C VAL A 24 8.76 -2.95 13.02
N GLN A 25 9.97 -2.50 12.69
CA GLN A 25 10.18 -1.16 12.16
C GLN A 25 9.68 -1.11 10.71
N TYR A 26 8.66 -0.29 10.47
CA TYR A 26 8.06 -0.13 9.16
C TYR A 26 8.30 1.28 8.60
N GLY A 27 8.75 1.35 7.35
CA GLY A 27 8.88 2.58 6.58
C GLY A 27 8.25 2.41 5.20
N ALA A 28 7.42 3.38 4.80
CA ALA A 28 6.82 3.43 3.48
C ALA A 28 7.32 4.66 2.73
N TYR A 29 7.74 4.46 1.49
CA TYR A 29 8.26 5.53 0.63
C TYR A 29 7.47 5.57 -0.67
N ALA A 30 7.11 6.78 -1.10
CA ALA A 30 6.48 7.03 -2.38
C ALA A 30 7.24 8.13 -3.11
N GLY A 31 7.55 7.91 -4.39
CA GLY A 31 8.18 8.90 -5.26
C GLY A 31 7.14 9.70 -6.03
N VAL A 32 7.28 11.03 -6.09
CA VAL A 32 6.32 11.93 -6.75
C VAL A 32 6.87 12.62 -8.01
N GLY A 33 7.99 12.14 -8.56
CA GLY A 33 8.47 12.57 -9.88
C GLY A 33 9.18 13.93 -9.95
N GLY A 34 9.84 14.36 -8.86
CA GLY A 34 10.74 15.53 -8.85
C GLY A 34 10.26 16.68 -7.95
N VAL A 35 11.15 17.67 -7.74
CA VAL A 35 10.93 18.77 -6.78
C VAL A 35 9.73 19.65 -7.16
N ALA A 36 9.52 19.90 -8.45
CA ALA A 36 8.37 20.69 -8.91
C ALA A 36 7.02 20.08 -8.52
N ASN A 37 6.90 18.75 -8.58
CA ASN A 37 5.67 18.05 -8.18
C ASN A 37 5.47 18.10 -6.66
N ILE A 38 6.55 18.09 -5.87
CA ILE A 38 6.48 18.28 -4.41
C ILE A 38 5.89 19.67 -4.09
N VAL A 39 6.37 20.72 -4.76
CA VAL A 39 5.85 22.09 -4.54
C VAL A 39 4.37 22.18 -4.91
N LYS A 40 3.97 21.59 -6.05
CA LYS A 40 2.55 21.53 -6.46
C LYS A 40 1.69 20.79 -5.43
N MET A 41 2.14 19.63 -4.95
CA MET A 41 1.41 18.86 -3.93
C MET A 41 1.33 19.60 -2.60
N LEU A 42 2.37 20.33 -2.20
CA LEU A 42 2.35 21.13 -0.97
C LEU A 42 1.30 22.26 -1.07
N PHE A 43 1.29 22.99 -2.19
CA PHE A 43 0.30 24.05 -2.42
C PHE A 43 -1.12 23.49 -2.46
N ALA A 44 -1.34 22.42 -3.23
CA ALA A 44 -2.64 21.74 -3.30
C ALA A 44 -3.07 21.21 -1.92
N GLY A 45 -2.14 20.67 -1.13
CA GLY A 45 -2.38 20.18 0.23
C GLY A 45 -2.78 21.30 1.20
N ILE A 46 -2.13 22.46 1.14
CA ILE A 46 -2.49 23.64 1.97
C ILE A 46 -3.87 24.16 1.56
N MET A 47 -4.13 24.30 0.27
CA MET A 47 -5.44 24.72 -0.25
C MET A 47 -6.55 23.75 0.20
N PHE A 48 -6.32 22.45 0.03
CA PHE A 48 -7.27 21.42 0.45
C PHE A 48 -7.48 21.46 1.96
N TRP A 49 -6.41 21.52 2.76
CA TRP A 49 -6.46 21.60 4.22
C TRP A 49 -7.26 22.81 4.72
N PHE A 50 -7.13 23.96 4.05
CA PHE A 50 -7.92 25.15 4.37
C PHE A 50 -9.39 24.97 3.99
N LEU A 51 -9.70 24.51 2.77
CA LEU A 51 -11.06 24.36 2.27
C LEU A 51 -11.88 23.33 3.06
N VAL A 52 -11.28 22.24 3.53
CA VAL A 52 -12.00 21.21 4.29
C VAL A 52 -12.46 21.65 5.68
N LYS A 53 -11.95 22.77 6.21
CA LYS A 53 -12.38 23.32 7.51
C LYS A 53 -13.77 23.92 7.49
N PHE A 54 -14.24 24.37 6.32
CA PHE A 54 -15.53 25.04 6.16
C PHE A 54 -16.54 24.11 5.48
N SER A 55 -17.80 24.12 5.91
CA SER A 55 -18.88 23.37 5.23
C SER A 55 -18.97 23.74 3.76
N PHE A 56 -19.01 25.04 3.46
CA PHE A 56 -19.00 25.56 2.09
C PHE A 56 -17.79 25.07 1.26
N GLY A 57 -16.59 25.06 1.84
CA GLY A 57 -15.38 24.60 1.14
C GLY A 57 -15.41 23.11 0.84
N ARG A 58 -15.94 22.28 1.76
CA ARG A 58 -16.17 20.84 1.51
C ARG A 58 -17.18 20.62 0.41
N ASP A 59 -18.30 21.35 0.43
CA ASP A 59 -19.34 21.26 -0.60
C ASP A 59 -18.77 21.63 -1.98
N LEU A 60 -17.91 22.64 -2.03
CA LEU A 60 -17.24 23.08 -3.26
C LEU A 60 -16.27 22.03 -3.81
N LEU A 61 -15.44 21.43 -2.94
CA LEU A 61 -14.52 20.35 -3.30
C LEU A 61 -15.26 19.10 -3.83
N ILE A 62 -16.38 18.74 -3.21
CA ILE A 62 -17.21 17.60 -3.62
C ILE A 62 -17.95 17.89 -4.93
N LYS A 63 -18.43 19.13 -5.11
CA LYS A 63 -19.22 19.50 -6.29
C LYS A 63 -18.36 19.63 -7.55
N TYR A 64 -17.12 20.13 -7.43
CA TYR A 64 -16.22 20.38 -8.55
C TYR A 64 -14.83 19.72 -8.38
N PRO A 65 -14.75 18.38 -8.21
CA PRO A 65 -13.49 17.69 -7.96
C PRO A 65 -12.49 17.88 -9.10
N GLU A 66 -12.97 17.95 -10.35
CA GLU A 66 -12.13 18.16 -11.53
C GLU A 66 -11.41 19.50 -11.52
N PHE A 67 -12.11 20.57 -11.12
CA PHE A 67 -11.50 21.89 -10.98
C PHE A 67 -10.43 21.91 -9.89
N PHE A 68 -10.76 21.41 -8.69
CA PHE A 68 -9.84 21.44 -7.54
C PHE A 68 -8.69 20.43 -7.62
N SER A 69 -8.85 19.41 -8.45
CA SER A 69 -7.80 18.44 -8.73
C SER A 69 -7.01 18.76 -9.99
N PHE A 70 -7.29 19.86 -10.70
CA PHE A 70 -6.67 20.19 -11.99
C PHE A 70 -6.81 19.06 -13.04
N GLY A 71 -7.98 18.42 -13.08
CA GLY A 71 -8.29 17.34 -14.02
C GLY A 71 -7.80 15.96 -13.61
N PHE A 72 -7.15 15.81 -12.44
CA PHE A 72 -6.68 14.50 -11.96
C PHE A 72 -7.82 13.61 -11.45
N PHE A 73 -8.90 14.19 -10.93
CA PHE A 73 -10.08 13.47 -10.44
C PHE A 73 -11.35 13.99 -11.10
N SER A 74 -12.21 13.07 -11.54
CA SER A 74 -13.53 13.37 -12.08
C SER A 74 -14.61 12.63 -11.29
N LYS A 75 -15.87 13.00 -11.49
CA LYS A 75 -17.01 12.23 -10.93
C LYS A 75 -17.25 10.91 -11.64
N ASP A 76 -16.83 10.82 -12.90
CA ASP A 76 -17.00 9.62 -13.73
C ASP A 76 -15.91 8.57 -13.50
N GLY A 77 -14.89 8.90 -12.70
CA GLY A 77 -13.73 8.05 -12.47
C GLY A 77 -12.80 7.97 -13.68
N PRO A 78 -11.83 7.03 -13.66
CA PRO A 78 -10.89 6.86 -14.76
C PRO A 78 -11.56 6.21 -15.98
N THR A 79 -11.16 6.64 -17.17
CA THR A 79 -11.55 5.98 -18.42
C THR A 79 -10.93 4.59 -18.53
N ARG A 80 -11.51 3.72 -19.37
CA ARG A 80 -10.94 2.38 -19.65
C ARG A 80 -9.49 2.45 -20.14
N LYS A 81 -9.17 3.41 -21.02
CA LYS A 81 -7.80 3.61 -21.51
C LYS A 81 -6.83 3.99 -20.39
N GLN A 82 -7.25 4.83 -19.43
CA GLN A 82 -6.43 5.17 -18.27
C GLN A 82 -6.19 3.96 -17.37
N MET A 83 -7.22 3.13 -17.15
CA MET A 83 -7.09 1.89 -16.39
C MET A 83 -6.17 0.88 -17.10
N GLU A 84 -6.38 0.64 -18.39
CA GLU A 84 -5.54 -0.27 -19.20
C GLU A 84 -4.08 0.20 -19.29
N GLY A 85 -3.85 1.52 -19.30
CA GLY A 85 -2.52 2.12 -19.37
C GLY A 85 -1.82 2.27 -18.02
N SER A 86 -2.40 1.80 -16.91
CA SER A 86 -1.83 1.94 -15.57
C SER A 86 -1.63 0.60 -14.87
N SER A 87 -0.65 0.59 -13.96
CA SER A 87 -0.21 -0.60 -13.22
C SER A 87 0.36 -0.16 -11.89
N PHE A 88 0.39 -1.05 -10.90
CA PHE A 88 1.11 -0.80 -9.65
C PHE A 88 2.32 -1.73 -9.51
N LYS A 89 3.28 -1.26 -8.71
CA LYS A 89 4.45 -2.02 -8.30
C LYS A 89 4.86 -1.60 -6.89
N PHE A 90 4.71 -2.52 -5.94
CA PHE A 90 5.20 -2.39 -4.57
C PHE A 90 6.47 -3.22 -4.41
N ALA A 91 7.54 -2.58 -3.96
CA ALA A 91 8.77 -3.25 -3.57
C ALA A 91 8.88 -3.22 -2.05
N PHE A 92 8.91 -4.39 -1.43
CA PHE A 92 9.09 -4.57 0.00
C PHE A 92 10.52 -5.01 0.27
N TYR A 93 11.14 -4.39 1.26
CA TYR A 93 12.49 -4.67 1.71
C TYR A 93 12.40 -5.06 3.18
N GLY A 94 12.78 -6.30 3.49
CA GLY A 94 12.84 -6.82 4.84
C GLY A 94 14.29 -7.05 5.24
N GLU A 95 14.65 -6.64 6.46
CA GLU A 95 15.88 -7.01 7.13
C GLU A 95 15.53 -7.77 8.40
N GLY A 96 16.23 -8.86 8.68
CA GLY A 96 15.97 -9.73 9.83
C GLY A 96 17.21 -10.53 10.24
N TYR A 97 17.00 -11.56 11.05
CA TYR A 97 18.07 -12.42 11.57
C TYR A 97 18.02 -13.80 10.90
N THR A 98 19.18 -14.37 10.59
CA THR A 98 19.27 -15.78 10.19
C THR A 98 18.83 -16.70 11.33
N GLU A 99 18.31 -17.86 10.99
CA GLU A 99 17.80 -18.83 11.94
C GLU A 99 18.85 -19.18 13.02
N GLY A 100 18.44 -19.19 14.29
CA GLY A 100 19.31 -19.49 15.44
C GLY A 100 20.17 -18.33 15.96
N GLN A 101 20.11 -17.14 15.35
CA GLN A 101 20.74 -15.96 15.93
C GLN A 101 19.82 -15.21 16.89
N ASP A 102 20.38 -14.83 18.04
CA ASP A 102 19.72 -14.01 19.05
C ASP A 102 19.70 -12.53 18.61
N PRO A 103 18.52 -11.91 18.46
CA PRO A 103 18.38 -10.50 18.12
C PRO A 103 19.12 -9.55 19.08
N SER A 104 19.38 -9.95 20.33
CA SER A 104 20.11 -9.13 21.29
C SER A 104 21.62 -9.10 21.06
N GLN A 105 22.16 -10.01 20.24
CA GLN A 105 23.61 -10.20 20.04
C GLN A 105 24.16 -9.42 18.83
N GLY A 106 23.31 -8.70 18.09
CA GLY A 106 23.78 -7.97 16.91
C GLY A 106 22.71 -7.29 16.09
N ARG A 107 23.14 -6.73 14.95
CA ARG A 107 22.24 -6.13 13.94
C ARG A 107 21.66 -7.21 13.03
N PRO A 108 20.51 -6.97 12.38
CA PRO A 108 19.96 -7.85 11.35
C PRO A 108 21.02 -8.21 10.29
N ASN A 109 21.14 -9.50 9.97
CA ASN A 109 22.12 -10.05 9.04
C ASN A 109 21.49 -10.76 7.82
N ALA A 110 20.16 -10.88 7.79
CA ALA A 110 19.39 -11.44 6.69
C ALA A 110 18.61 -10.34 5.96
N LYS A 111 18.49 -10.46 4.64
CA LYS A 111 17.72 -9.52 3.81
C LYS A 111 16.80 -10.29 2.87
N ILE A 112 15.61 -9.76 2.67
CA ILE A 112 14.66 -10.25 1.68
C ILE A 112 14.10 -9.07 0.91
N ARG A 113 13.94 -9.23 -0.40
CA ARG A 113 13.22 -8.28 -1.22
C ARG A 113 12.07 -9.01 -1.89
N THR A 114 10.88 -8.45 -1.76
CA THR A 114 9.71 -8.97 -2.47
C THR A 114 9.10 -7.88 -3.32
N LEU A 115 8.48 -8.32 -4.40
CA LEU A 115 7.84 -7.46 -5.37
C LEU A 115 6.41 -7.92 -5.55
N VAL A 116 5.48 -6.99 -5.46
CA VAL A 116 4.07 -7.20 -5.75
C VAL A 116 3.66 -6.24 -6.85
N GLN A 117 3.22 -6.76 -7.98
CA GLN A 117 2.88 -5.95 -9.14
C GLN A 117 1.58 -6.46 -9.77
N GLY A 118 0.87 -5.57 -10.45
CA GLY A 118 -0.40 -5.90 -11.07
C GLY A 118 -0.96 -4.77 -11.92
N PRO A 119 -2.20 -4.92 -12.41
CA PRO A 119 -2.88 -3.93 -13.23
C PRO A 119 -3.21 -2.67 -12.41
N GLU A 120 -4.02 -1.77 -12.95
CA GLU A 120 -4.51 -0.60 -12.21
C GLU A 120 -5.00 -0.96 -10.79
N VAL A 121 -4.57 -0.18 -9.80
CA VAL A 121 -4.65 -0.57 -8.38
C VAL A 121 -6.07 -0.47 -7.80
N GLY A 122 -6.85 0.53 -8.20
CA GLY A 122 -8.11 0.89 -7.56
C GLY A 122 -9.32 0.10 -8.08
N TYR A 123 -9.49 0.03 -9.39
CA TYR A 123 -10.67 -0.52 -10.08
C TYR A 123 -10.43 -1.92 -10.66
N VAL A 124 -9.18 -2.33 -10.88
CA VAL A 124 -8.87 -3.67 -11.41
C VAL A 124 -8.32 -4.58 -10.32
N ALA A 125 -7.20 -4.22 -9.71
CA ALA A 125 -6.51 -5.08 -8.75
C ALA A 125 -7.30 -5.24 -7.44
N THR A 126 -7.91 -4.18 -6.91
CA THR A 126 -8.65 -4.25 -5.64
C THR A 126 -9.86 -5.20 -5.72
N PRO A 127 -10.73 -5.14 -6.75
CA PRO A 127 -11.80 -6.12 -6.90
C PRO A 127 -11.29 -7.56 -7.08
N ILE A 128 -10.18 -7.76 -7.81
CA ILE A 128 -9.54 -9.09 -7.91
C ILE A 128 -9.14 -9.58 -6.52
N ALA A 129 -8.44 -8.75 -5.75
CA ALA A 129 -8.00 -9.11 -4.41
C ALA A 129 -9.18 -9.46 -3.48
N MET A 130 -10.25 -8.67 -3.51
CA MET A 130 -11.46 -8.92 -2.74
C MET A 130 -12.14 -10.24 -3.11
N VAL A 131 -12.34 -10.50 -4.39
CA VAL A 131 -12.99 -11.73 -4.88
C VAL A 131 -12.13 -12.95 -4.53
N GLN A 132 -10.82 -12.88 -4.76
CA GLN A 132 -9.94 -14.00 -4.45
C GLN A 132 -9.85 -14.27 -2.94
N ALA A 133 -9.84 -13.22 -2.11
CA ALA A 133 -9.90 -13.35 -0.66
C ALA A 133 -11.21 -14.03 -0.20
N ALA A 134 -12.36 -13.62 -0.74
CA ALA A 134 -13.65 -14.23 -0.42
C ALA A 134 -13.69 -15.71 -0.81
N ILE A 135 -13.21 -16.06 -2.01
CA ILE A 135 -13.16 -17.46 -2.46
C ILE A 135 -12.20 -18.28 -1.57
N THR A 136 -11.06 -17.72 -1.17
CA THR A 136 -10.16 -18.40 -0.23
C THR A 136 -10.84 -18.65 1.12
N ILE A 137 -11.58 -17.68 1.65
CA ILE A 137 -12.30 -17.86 2.90
C ILE A 137 -13.32 -19.01 2.81
N LEU A 138 -14.08 -19.06 1.71
CA LEU A 138 -15.10 -20.08 1.51
C LEU A 138 -14.52 -21.48 1.29
N ASN A 139 -13.42 -21.59 0.55
CA ASN A 139 -12.90 -22.89 0.11
C ASN A 139 -11.77 -23.44 1.00
N GLU A 140 -11.16 -22.63 1.85
CA GLU A 140 -10.04 -23.04 2.71
C GLU A 140 -10.30 -22.77 4.21
N PRO A 141 -11.48 -23.09 4.77
CA PRO A 141 -11.80 -22.80 6.17
C PRO A 141 -10.87 -23.52 7.16
N THR A 142 -10.25 -24.63 6.72
CA THR A 142 -9.27 -25.37 7.54
C THR A 142 -7.98 -24.58 7.74
N ALA A 143 -7.62 -23.69 6.81
CA ALA A 143 -6.42 -22.86 6.84
C ALA A 143 -6.60 -21.50 7.52
N LEU A 144 -7.85 -21.10 7.81
CA LEU A 144 -8.18 -19.84 8.49
C LEU A 144 -8.00 -19.91 10.02
N PRO A 145 -7.89 -18.76 10.71
CA PRO A 145 -7.96 -18.69 12.17
C PRO A 145 -9.22 -19.38 12.72
N LYS A 146 -9.05 -20.24 13.74
CA LYS A 146 -10.13 -21.03 14.33
C LYS A 146 -11.05 -20.25 15.27
N LYS A 147 -10.52 -19.18 15.85
CA LYS A 147 -11.28 -18.28 16.72
C LYS A 147 -11.90 -17.17 15.87
N GLY A 148 -13.13 -16.78 16.19
CA GLY A 148 -13.72 -15.58 15.60
C GLY A 148 -13.00 -14.31 16.05
N GLY A 149 -13.05 -13.25 15.25
CA GLY A 149 -12.43 -11.96 15.57
C GLY A 149 -12.18 -11.10 14.34
N VAL A 150 -11.48 -9.99 14.55
CA VAL A 150 -11.01 -9.11 13.49
C VAL A 150 -9.55 -9.41 13.22
N TYR A 151 -9.24 -9.78 11.98
CA TYR A 151 -7.90 -10.19 11.57
C TYR A 151 -7.40 -9.31 10.44
N THR A 152 -6.10 -9.04 10.44
CA THR A 152 -5.44 -8.46 9.26
C THR A 152 -5.33 -9.53 8.16
N PRO A 153 -5.20 -9.11 6.88
CA PRO A 153 -5.00 -10.06 5.78
C PRO A 153 -3.79 -10.98 6.00
N GLY A 154 -2.69 -10.45 6.53
CA GLY A 154 -1.49 -11.24 6.85
C GLY A 154 -1.77 -12.36 7.85
N ALA A 155 -2.48 -12.06 8.95
CA ALA A 155 -2.85 -13.07 9.94
C ALA A 155 -3.89 -14.08 9.41
N THR A 156 -4.80 -13.62 8.55
CA THR A 156 -5.90 -14.44 8.02
C THR A 156 -5.41 -15.43 6.97
N PHE A 157 -4.55 -14.97 6.04
CA PHE A 157 -4.23 -15.69 4.82
C PHE A 157 -2.83 -16.33 4.80
N ALA A 158 -2.03 -16.17 5.87
CA ALA A 158 -0.66 -16.69 5.94
C ALA A 158 -0.52 -18.18 5.61
N LYS A 159 -1.54 -18.99 5.90
CA LYS A 159 -1.54 -20.46 5.67
C LYS A 159 -2.43 -20.90 4.51
N THR A 160 -2.88 -19.95 3.68
CA THR A 160 -3.83 -20.19 2.58
C THR A 160 -3.13 -20.09 1.22
N ARG A 161 -3.81 -20.53 0.16
CA ARG A 161 -3.34 -20.37 -1.23
C ARG A 161 -3.74 -19.02 -1.85
N LEU A 162 -4.09 -18.01 -1.06
CA LEU A 162 -4.51 -16.71 -1.59
C LEU A 162 -3.46 -16.12 -2.56
N VAL A 163 -2.17 -16.18 -2.21
CA VAL A 163 -1.09 -15.67 -3.08
C VAL A 163 -1.07 -16.38 -4.44
N GLU A 164 -1.23 -17.70 -4.47
CA GLU A 164 -1.29 -18.45 -5.72
C GLU A 164 -2.50 -18.04 -6.58
N ARG A 165 -3.65 -17.81 -5.93
CA ARG A 165 -4.86 -17.34 -6.61
C ARG A 165 -4.66 -15.94 -7.18
N LEU A 166 -4.05 -15.03 -6.43
CA LEU A 166 -3.74 -13.67 -6.88
C LEU A 166 -2.78 -13.70 -8.08
N ASN A 167 -1.74 -14.52 -8.02
CA ASN A 167 -0.79 -14.73 -9.13
C ASN A 167 -1.51 -15.14 -10.41
N LYS A 168 -2.45 -16.10 -10.31
CA LYS A 168 -3.27 -16.57 -11.45
C LYS A 168 -4.22 -15.52 -12.02
N HIS A 169 -4.52 -14.46 -11.26
CA HIS A 169 -5.45 -13.39 -11.66
C HIS A 169 -4.73 -12.05 -11.84
N GLY A 170 -3.44 -12.05 -12.17
CA GLY A 170 -2.71 -10.85 -12.60
C GLY A 170 -2.14 -9.98 -11.47
N ILE A 171 -2.18 -10.42 -10.21
CA ILE A 171 -1.46 -9.80 -9.10
C ILE A 171 -0.29 -10.70 -8.73
N GLN A 172 0.90 -10.35 -9.21
CA GLN A 172 2.10 -11.18 -9.16
C GLN A 172 2.94 -10.86 -7.92
N PHE A 173 3.25 -11.89 -7.15
CA PHE A 173 4.18 -11.88 -6.02
C PHE A 173 5.46 -12.61 -6.40
N SER A 174 6.62 -11.97 -6.18
CA SER A 174 7.93 -12.59 -6.41
C SER A 174 8.92 -12.19 -5.32
N VAL A 175 9.79 -13.13 -4.95
CA VAL A 175 11.01 -12.85 -4.17
C VAL A 175 12.12 -12.55 -5.17
N ILE A 176 12.84 -11.44 -4.97
CA ILE A 176 13.86 -10.92 -5.91
C ILE A 176 15.17 -10.57 -5.20
#